data_AF-A0AAN6VXL4-F1
#
_entry.id   AF-A0AAN6VXL4-F1
#
_cell.length_a   1.000
_cell.length_b   1.000
_cell.length_c   1.000
_cell.angle_alpha   90.00
_cell.angle_beta   90.00
_cell.angle_gamma   90.00
#
_symmetry.space_group_name_H-M   'P 1'
#
loop_
_entity.id
_entity.type
_entity.pdbx_description
1 polymer ?
#
loop_
_entity_poly.entity_id
_entity_poly.type
_entity_poly.pdbx_seq_one_letter_code
_entity_poly.pdbx_strand_id
1 'polypeptide(L)'
;MRLSTLLLASLTGLATANFDLYLGHQVFGVDGGAHLFDGWYIFDNDPSINDVFAYGPYLSKDDVSGRTTGVRCAGSGCYGGAATDINVLEMHFSNNPLYHWTIYKDRGHPYKMYGLDGRTYGECILFPGVNFHHLRFAETRSGVRKFRCLTQFTAAQIRAADR
;
A
#
# COMPACT_ATOMS: atom_id res chain seq x y z
N MET A 1 -17.63 -13.72 -52.99
CA MET A 1 -16.46 -13.99 -52.11
C MET A 1 -16.77 -13.44 -50.73
N ARG A 2 -16.89 -14.31 -49.70
CA ARG A 2 -17.07 -13.89 -48.31
C ARG A 2 -15.69 -13.63 -47.71
N LEU A 3 -15.41 -12.39 -47.31
CA LEU A 3 -14.22 -12.08 -46.51
C LEU A 3 -14.51 -12.52 -45.07
N SER A 4 -13.87 -13.61 -44.64
CA SER A 4 -13.81 -13.98 -43.23
C SER A 4 -12.80 -13.09 -42.54
N THR A 5 -13.26 -12.16 -41.71
CA THR A 5 -12.40 -11.35 -40.85
C THR A 5 -11.94 -12.20 -39.68
N LEU A 6 -10.68 -12.62 -39.70
CA LEU A 6 -10.01 -13.21 -38.54
C LEU A 6 -9.80 -12.10 -37.49
N LEU A 7 -10.54 -12.16 -36.38
CA LEU A 7 -10.20 -11.38 -35.18
C LEU A 7 -8.92 -11.98 -34.58
N LEU A 8 -7.80 -11.27 -34.72
CA LEU A 8 -6.62 -11.49 -33.89
C LEU A 8 -6.93 -10.93 -32.49
N ALA A 9 -7.29 -11.81 -31.55
CA ALA A 9 -7.29 -11.46 -30.14
C ALA A 9 -5.83 -11.31 -29.69
N SER A 10 -5.37 -10.06 -29.56
CA SER A 10 -4.11 -9.75 -28.92
C SER A 10 -4.25 -10.03 -27.42
N LEU A 11 -3.72 -11.16 -26.96
CA LEU A 11 -3.42 -11.33 -25.53
C LEU A 11 -2.18 -10.49 -25.20
N THR A 12 -2.36 -9.18 -25.08
CA THR A 12 -1.42 -8.38 -24.31
C THR A 12 -1.55 -8.84 -22.86
N GLY A 13 -0.58 -9.63 -22.38
CA GLY A 13 -0.45 -9.85 -20.95
C GLY A 13 -0.35 -8.48 -20.29
N LEU A 14 -1.38 -8.08 -19.55
CA LEU A 14 -1.33 -6.90 -18.70
C LEU A 14 -0.12 -7.11 -17.79
N ALA A 15 0.92 -6.29 -17.96
CA ALA A 15 2.05 -6.32 -17.03
C ALA A 15 1.46 -6.08 -15.63
N THR A 16 1.48 -7.11 -14.79
CA THR A 16 0.96 -7.00 -13.43
C THR A 16 2.00 -6.19 -12.67
N ALA A 17 1.67 -4.94 -12.33
CA ALA A 17 2.44 -4.20 -11.35
C ALA A 17 2.20 -4.81 -9.96
N ASN A 18 3.06 -4.48 -9.02
CA ASN A 18 2.86 -4.84 -7.63
C ASN A 18 3.38 -3.73 -6.73
N PHE A 19 2.84 -3.69 -5.52
CA PHE A 19 3.42 -2.92 -4.44
C PHE A 19 3.30 -3.67 -3.12
N ASP A 20 4.23 -3.39 -2.23
CA ASP A 20 4.31 -3.94 -0.90
C ASP A 20 3.91 -2.87 0.12
N LEU A 21 3.09 -3.28 1.09
CA LEU A 21 2.63 -2.44 2.18
C LEU A 21 3.42 -2.77 3.44
N TYR A 22 4.03 -1.74 4.03
CA TYR A 22 4.75 -1.84 5.28
C TYR A 22 4.09 -0.96 6.32
N LEU A 23 3.81 -1.51 7.51
CA LEU A 23 3.55 -0.69 8.68
C LEU A 23 4.90 -0.19 9.18
N GLY A 24 5.09 1.13 9.21
CA GLY A 24 6.36 1.73 9.58
C GLY A 24 6.28 2.73 10.71
N HIS A 25 7.45 2.91 11.32
CA HIS A 25 7.69 3.78 12.44
C HIS A 25 8.83 4.74 12.06
N GLN A 26 8.57 6.03 12.20
CA GLN A 26 9.54 7.08 12.01
C GLN A 26 9.81 7.73 13.37
N VAL A 27 11.08 7.72 13.77
CA VAL A 27 11.57 8.29 15.02
C VAL A 27 12.58 9.37 14.67
N PHE A 28 12.39 10.60 15.14
CA PHE A 28 13.45 11.61 15.05
C PHE A 28 13.65 12.32 16.38
N GLY A 29 14.92 12.55 16.69
CA GLY A 29 15.33 13.32 17.86
C GLY A 29 15.01 14.80 17.68
N VAL A 30 14.41 15.42 18.70
CA VAL A 30 14.21 16.86 18.81
C VAL A 30 14.68 17.32 20.20
N ASP A 31 14.89 18.62 20.36
CA ASP A 31 15.16 19.18 21.68
C ASP A 31 13.98 18.89 22.62
N GLY A 32 14.24 18.10 23.66
CA GLY A 32 13.24 17.66 24.64
C GLY A 32 12.70 16.23 24.45
N GLY A 33 13.12 15.47 23.43
CA GLY A 33 12.77 14.05 23.31
C GLY A 33 12.83 13.46 21.91
N ALA A 34 12.05 12.40 21.67
CA ALA A 34 11.88 11.78 20.36
C ALA A 34 10.41 11.90 19.93
N HIS A 35 10.17 12.31 18.69
CA HIS A 35 8.85 12.17 18.09
C HIS A 35 8.73 10.84 17.36
N LEU A 36 7.55 10.21 17.51
CA LEU A 36 7.20 8.93 16.90
C LEU A 36 6.01 9.14 15.95
N PHE A 37 6.15 8.69 14.72
CA PHE A 37 5.07 8.67 13.73
C PHE A 37 4.88 7.26 13.20
N ASP A 38 3.63 6.79 13.27
CA ASP A 38 3.22 5.52 12.70
C ASP A 38 2.49 5.76 11.38
N GLY A 39 2.88 5.00 10.35
CA GLY A 39 2.27 5.14 9.04
C GLY A 39 2.56 3.96 8.13
N TRP A 40 2.12 4.07 6.90
CA TRP A 40 2.17 3.00 5.91
C TRP A 40 3.06 3.40 4.75
N TYR A 41 4.08 2.59 4.48
CA TYR A 41 4.93 2.77 3.31
C TYR A 41 4.46 1.87 2.17
N ILE A 42 4.66 2.37 0.95
CA ILE A 42 4.31 1.70 -0.30
C ILE A 42 5.54 1.70 -1.21
N PHE A 43 6.03 0.51 -1.54
CA PHE A 43 7.19 0.32 -2.41
C PHE A 43 6.91 -0.78 -3.44
N ASP A 44 7.50 -0.68 -4.63
CA ASP A 44 7.31 -1.71 -5.68
C ASP A 44 8.02 -3.04 -5.32
N ASN A 45 9.05 -2.96 -4.48
CA ASN A 45 9.89 -4.05 -4.00
C ASN A 45 10.55 -3.67 -2.66
N ASP A 46 11.48 -4.49 -2.17
CA ASP A 46 12.18 -4.23 -0.92
C ASP A 46 12.95 -2.89 -1.00
N PRO A 47 12.64 -1.92 -0.12
CA PRO A 47 13.14 -0.56 -0.30
C PRO A 47 14.62 -0.45 0.10
N SER A 48 15.38 0.35 -0.65
CA SER A 48 16.68 0.82 -0.21
C SER A 48 16.54 1.95 0.82
N ILE A 49 17.63 2.26 1.52
CA ILE A 49 17.67 3.46 2.38
C ILE A 49 17.29 4.74 1.61
N ASN A 50 17.65 4.85 0.33
CA ASN A 50 17.29 6.02 -0.46
C ASN A 50 15.80 6.10 -0.72
N ASP A 51 15.14 4.96 -0.98
CA ASP A 51 13.69 4.91 -1.17
C ASP A 51 12.95 5.30 0.11
N VAL A 52 13.37 4.76 1.25
CA VAL A 52 12.74 5.03 2.56
C VAL A 52 12.85 6.50 2.95
N PHE A 53 13.95 7.18 2.63
CA PHE A 53 14.12 8.60 2.96
C PHE A 53 13.56 9.54 1.88
N ALA A 54 13.49 9.12 0.62
CA ALA A 54 12.84 9.87 -0.46
C ALA A 54 11.31 9.84 -0.35
N TYR A 55 10.75 8.72 0.12
CA TYR A 55 9.30 8.51 0.21
C TYR A 55 8.92 8.30 1.69
N GLY A 56 8.22 9.27 2.27
CA GLY A 56 7.66 9.17 3.62
C GLY A 56 6.45 8.24 3.69
N PRO A 57 5.99 7.90 4.91
CA PRO A 57 4.80 7.08 5.09
C PRO A 57 3.53 7.88 4.85
N TYR A 58 2.47 7.19 4.43
CA TYR A 58 1.10 7.67 4.55
C TYR A 58 0.64 7.55 5.99
N LEU A 59 0.07 8.60 6.57
CA LEU A 59 -0.32 8.60 7.98
C LEU A 59 -1.40 7.55 8.27
N SER A 60 -1.25 6.88 9.43
CA SER A 60 -2.33 6.07 9.99
C SER A 60 -3.48 6.98 10.46
N LYS A 61 -4.72 6.65 10.10
CA LYS A 61 -5.92 7.44 10.43
C LYS A 61 -7.07 6.54 10.89
N ASP A 62 -7.95 7.08 11.72
CA ASP A 62 -9.16 6.36 12.15
C ASP A 62 -10.19 6.21 11.02
N ASP A 63 -10.19 7.17 10.09
CA ASP A 63 -11.06 7.20 8.92
C ASP A 63 -10.36 7.88 7.73
N VAL A 64 -10.53 7.29 6.55
CA VAL A 64 -10.03 7.80 5.27
C VAL A 64 -11.13 7.87 4.19
N SER A 65 -12.36 7.52 4.53
CA SER A 65 -13.52 7.55 3.62
C SER A 65 -13.93 8.97 3.21
N GLY A 66 -13.55 9.98 4.02
CA GLY A 66 -13.86 11.41 3.83
C GLY A 66 -12.89 12.22 2.97
N ARG A 67 -12.13 11.60 2.05
CA ARG A 67 -11.10 12.23 1.17
C ARG A 67 -9.78 12.62 1.85
N THR A 68 -9.48 12.04 3.00
CA THR A 68 -8.24 12.34 3.71
C THR A 68 -7.17 11.34 3.30
N THR A 69 -6.06 11.80 2.70
CA THR A 69 -4.96 10.89 2.34
C THR A 69 -4.44 10.18 3.58
N GLY A 70 -4.36 8.85 3.51
CA GLY A 70 -3.79 8.04 4.57
C GLY A 70 -4.23 6.60 4.45
N VAL A 71 -3.97 5.87 5.53
CA VAL A 71 -4.38 4.47 5.66
C VAL A 71 -5.07 4.28 7.00
N ARG A 72 -6.28 3.73 6.96
CA ARG A 72 -6.98 3.22 8.13
C ARG A 72 -6.74 1.73 8.25
N CYS A 73 -6.39 1.29 9.45
CA CYS A 73 -6.22 -0.11 9.76
C CYS A 73 -7.07 -0.47 10.97
N ALA A 74 -7.84 -1.56 10.88
CA ALA A 74 -8.59 -2.12 11.99
C ALA A 74 -8.23 -3.60 12.22
N GLY A 75 -8.09 -3.99 13.49
CA GLY A 75 -7.67 -5.33 13.91
C GLY A 75 -6.37 -5.29 14.73
N SER A 76 -6.08 -6.38 15.45
CA SER A 76 -4.88 -6.45 16.30
C SER A 76 -3.58 -6.49 15.49
N GLY A 77 -3.64 -6.68 14.17
CA GLY A 77 -2.48 -6.64 13.28
C GLY A 77 -1.91 -5.25 12.94
N CYS A 78 -2.62 -4.18 13.29
CA CYS A 78 -2.35 -2.81 12.82
C CYS A 78 -1.19 -2.08 13.50
N TYR A 79 -0.79 -2.50 14.71
CA TYR A 79 0.24 -1.83 15.52
C TYR A 79 1.22 -2.87 16.08
N GLY A 80 2.04 -3.43 15.20
CA GLY A 80 3.04 -4.45 15.55
C GLY A 80 2.52 -5.90 15.53
N GLY A 81 1.21 -6.13 15.42
CA GLY A 81 0.64 -7.48 15.32
C GLY A 81 0.84 -8.15 13.94
N ALA A 82 0.45 -9.41 13.83
CA ALA A 82 0.60 -10.17 12.58
C ALA A 82 -0.33 -9.65 11.47
N ALA A 83 0.11 -9.71 10.21
CA ALA A 83 -0.71 -9.28 9.07
C ALA A 83 -2.02 -10.09 8.94
N THR A 84 -2.03 -11.35 9.41
CA THR A 84 -3.22 -12.21 9.50
C THR A 84 -4.32 -11.64 10.39
N ASP A 85 -3.98 -10.72 11.29
CA ASP A 85 -4.88 -10.16 12.29
C ASP A 85 -5.38 -8.76 11.93
N ILE A 86 -5.08 -8.30 10.71
CA ILE A 86 -5.68 -7.10 10.13
C ILE A 86 -7.05 -7.50 9.58
N ASN A 87 -8.12 -6.91 10.11
CA ASN A 87 -9.49 -7.16 9.71
C ASN A 87 -9.90 -6.29 8.52
N VAL A 88 -9.50 -5.01 8.55
CA VAL A 88 -9.76 -4.04 7.50
C VAL A 88 -8.51 -3.19 7.27
N LEU A 89 -8.12 -3.01 6.01
CA LEU A 89 -7.12 -2.03 5.61
C LEU A 89 -7.72 -1.16 4.50
N GLU A 90 -8.01 0.09 4.83
CA GLU A 90 -8.60 1.07 3.92
C GLU A 90 -7.54 2.12 3.58
N MET A 91 -7.30 2.33 2.30
CA MET A 91 -6.25 3.20 1.78
C MET A 91 -6.90 4.27 0.91
N HIS A 92 -6.54 5.54 1.15
CA HIS A 92 -6.97 6.64 0.29
C HIS A 92 -5.77 7.51 -0.10
N PHE A 93 -5.61 7.72 -1.40
CA PHE A 93 -4.56 8.56 -1.98
C PHE A 93 -5.11 9.61 -2.95
N SER A 94 -6.16 9.26 -3.71
CA SER A 94 -6.88 10.21 -4.58
C SER A 94 -8.23 9.65 -4.99
N ASN A 95 -9.15 10.52 -5.39
CA ASN A 95 -10.42 10.15 -6.02
C ASN A 95 -10.39 10.28 -7.56
N ASN A 96 -9.39 10.98 -8.11
CA ASN A 96 -9.25 11.14 -9.56
C ASN A 96 -7.76 11.25 -9.95
N PRO A 97 -7.13 10.18 -10.46
CA PRO A 97 -7.70 8.83 -10.64
C PRO A 97 -8.08 8.17 -9.30
N LEU A 98 -8.98 7.19 -9.33
CA LEU A 98 -9.45 6.50 -8.13
C LEU A 98 -8.35 5.61 -7.54
N TYR A 99 -7.68 6.12 -6.51
CA TYR A 99 -6.75 5.39 -5.66
C TYR A 99 -7.29 5.36 -4.24
N HIS A 100 -8.46 4.75 -4.12
CA HIS A 100 -9.09 4.42 -2.87
C HIS A 100 -9.44 2.94 -2.89
N TRP A 101 -8.89 2.16 -1.97
CA TRP A 101 -9.15 0.73 -1.88
C TRP A 101 -9.28 0.24 -0.45
N THR A 102 -10.21 -0.68 -0.24
CA THR A 102 -10.33 -1.41 1.02
C THR A 102 -10.05 -2.89 0.81
N ILE A 103 -9.28 -3.46 1.73
CA ILE A 103 -9.04 -4.89 1.87
C ILE A 103 -9.78 -5.38 3.12
N TYR A 104 -10.52 -6.47 3.00
CA TYR A 104 -11.30 -7.06 4.08
C TYR A 104 -10.86 -8.51 4.35
N LYS A 105 -10.62 -8.83 5.62
CA LYS A 105 -10.22 -10.19 6.02
C LYS A 105 -11.29 -11.23 5.79
N ASP A 106 -12.54 -10.87 6.02
CA ASP A 106 -13.71 -11.75 5.98
C ASP A 106 -14.24 -12.01 4.57
N ARG A 107 -13.62 -11.42 3.52
CA ARG A 107 -14.02 -11.59 2.12
C ARG A 107 -13.16 -12.58 1.33
N GLY A 108 -12.39 -13.40 2.03
CA GLY A 108 -11.61 -14.50 1.47
C GLY A 108 -10.24 -14.10 0.94
N HIS A 109 -9.49 -15.12 0.51
CA HIS A 109 -8.13 -15.01 -0.03
C HIS A 109 -8.08 -15.44 -1.50
N PRO A 110 -7.22 -14.83 -2.34
CA PRO A 110 -6.41 -13.65 -2.03
C PRO A 110 -7.32 -12.43 -1.73
N TYR A 111 -6.82 -11.51 -0.93
CA TYR A 111 -7.62 -10.38 -0.48
C TYR A 111 -7.83 -9.40 -1.63
N LYS A 112 -9.07 -9.09 -1.99
CA LYS A 112 -9.33 -8.17 -3.10
C LYS A 112 -9.20 -6.70 -2.66
N MET A 113 -8.69 -5.86 -3.56
CA MET A 113 -8.66 -4.40 -3.41
C MET A 113 -9.98 -3.80 -3.90
N TYR A 114 -10.94 -3.60 -3.02
CA TYR A 114 -12.27 -3.08 -3.37
C TYR A 114 -12.23 -1.54 -3.49
N GLY A 115 -12.58 -1.01 -4.66
CA GLY A 115 -12.76 0.43 -4.86
C GLY A 115 -14.15 0.92 -4.43
N LEU A 116 -14.27 2.25 -4.28
CA LEU A 116 -15.55 2.90 -3.97
C LEU A 116 -16.59 2.77 -5.09
N ASP A 117 -16.15 2.44 -6.30
CA ASP A 117 -17.00 2.22 -7.48
C ASP A 117 -17.55 0.78 -7.57
N GLY A 118 -17.31 -0.05 -6.54
CA GLY A 118 -17.74 -1.44 -6.49
C GLY A 118 -16.88 -2.38 -7.34
N ARG A 119 -15.80 -1.90 -7.98
CA ARG A 119 -14.86 -2.74 -8.74
C ARG A 119 -13.71 -3.20 -7.87
N THR A 120 -12.98 -4.20 -8.36
CA THR A 120 -11.75 -4.69 -7.73
C THR A 120 -10.56 -4.32 -8.60
N TYR A 121 -9.50 -3.81 -7.97
CA TYR A 121 -8.35 -3.24 -8.67
C TYR A 121 -7.08 -4.07 -8.59
N GLY A 122 -7.16 -5.22 -7.91
CA GLY A 122 -6.03 -6.07 -7.64
C GLY A 122 -6.32 -7.04 -6.51
N GLU A 123 -5.32 -7.84 -6.21
CA GLU A 123 -5.35 -8.86 -5.19
C GLU A 123 -4.11 -8.75 -4.33
N CYS A 124 -4.29 -8.82 -3.02
CA CYS A 124 -3.23 -8.77 -2.04
C CYS A 124 -3.10 -10.13 -1.34
N ILE A 125 -1.86 -10.52 -1.09
CA ILE A 125 -1.52 -11.69 -0.31
C ILE A 125 -0.80 -11.25 0.97
N LEU A 126 -0.94 -12.05 2.02
CA LEU A 126 -0.05 -11.93 3.17
C LEU A 126 1.36 -12.13 2.66
N PHE A 127 2.20 -11.12 2.85
CA PHE A 127 3.58 -11.15 2.37
C PHE A 127 4.53 -10.66 3.46
N PRO A 128 4.47 -11.22 4.68
CA PRO A 128 5.47 -10.91 5.69
C PRO A 128 6.85 -11.37 5.19
N GLY A 129 7.92 -10.74 5.68
CA GLY A 129 9.28 -11.10 5.28
C GLY A 129 10.26 -9.98 5.54
N VAL A 130 10.84 -9.44 4.46
CA VAL A 130 11.86 -8.39 4.55
C VAL A 130 11.27 -7.17 5.24
N ASN A 131 11.85 -6.83 6.39
CA ASN A 131 11.60 -5.59 7.11
C ASN A 131 12.77 -4.65 6.83
N PHE A 132 12.56 -3.34 6.94
CA PHE A 132 13.65 -2.37 6.87
C PHE A 132 13.82 -1.66 8.20
N HIS A 133 15.06 -1.26 8.47
CA HIS A 133 15.44 -0.42 9.59
C HIS A 133 16.66 0.39 9.17
N HIS A 134 16.48 1.71 9.03
CA HIS A 134 17.49 2.60 8.52
C HIS A 134 17.60 3.86 9.38
N LEU A 135 18.84 4.26 9.63
CA LEU A 135 19.19 5.49 10.32
C LEU A 135 19.83 6.46 9.31
N ARG A 136 19.37 7.71 9.31
CA ARG A 136 20.02 8.81 8.60
C ARG A 136 20.01 10.04 9.51
N PHE A 137 21.20 10.54 9.84
CA PHE A 137 21.39 11.59 10.85
C PHE A 137 20.68 11.22 12.17
N ALA A 138 19.77 12.07 12.65
CA ALA A 138 19.01 11.87 13.89
C ALA A 138 17.62 11.21 13.66
N GLU A 139 17.38 10.67 12.47
CA GLU A 139 16.10 10.06 12.08
C GLU A 139 16.25 8.57 11.79
N THR A 140 15.48 7.75 12.51
CA THR A 140 15.32 6.32 12.27
C THR A 140 13.99 6.07 11.57
N ARG A 141 14.00 5.35 10.45
CA ARG A 141 12.81 4.85 9.76
C ARG A 141 12.85 3.33 9.72
N SER A 142 11.76 2.70 10.12
CA SER A 142 11.62 1.25 10.09
C SER A 142 10.26 0.84 9.55
N GLY A 143 10.16 -0.38 9.05
CA GLY A 143 8.91 -0.90 8.50
C GLY A 143 8.84 -2.41 8.49
N VAL A 144 7.67 -2.92 8.87
CA VAL A 144 7.33 -4.34 8.86
C VAL A 144 6.39 -4.63 7.70
N ARG A 145 6.82 -5.49 6.77
CA ARG A 145 6.02 -5.82 5.59
C ARG A 145 4.79 -6.63 5.99
N LYS A 146 3.62 -6.24 5.46
CA LYS A 146 2.34 -6.89 5.75
C LYS A 146 1.78 -7.59 4.52
N PHE A 147 1.67 -6.86 3.41
CA PHE A 147 1.03 -7.36 2.20
C PHE A 147 1.89 -7.10 0.97
N ARG A 148 1.71 -7.94 -0.05
CA ARG A 148 2.03 -7.64 -1.44
C ARG A 148 0.74 -7.62 -2.22
N CYS A 149 0.50 -6.55 -2.95
CA CYS A 149 -0.66 -6.34 -3.79
C CYS A 149 -0.27 -6.40 -5.27
N LEU A 150 -0.89 -7.29 -6.02
CA LEU A 150 -0.76 -7.43 -7.47
C LEU A 150 -1.89 -6.62 -8.13
N THR A 151 -1.54 -5.68 -8.99
CA THR A 151 -2.49 -4.71 -9.56
C THR A 151 -1.97 -4.18 -10.90
N GLN A 152 -2.71 -3.29 -11.54
CA GLN A 152 -2.23 -2.52 -12.69
C GLN A 152 -1.49 -1.23 -12.29
N PHE A 153 -1.47 -0.88 -10.99
CA PHE A 153 -0.88 0.35 -10.49
C PHE A 153 0.48 0.13 -9.85
N THR A 154 1.48 0.94 -10.21
CA THR A 154 2.78 0.95 -9.53
C THR A 154 2.72 1.80 -8.27
N ALA A 155 3.61 1.55 -7.31
CA ALA A 155 3.78 2.40 -6.14
C ALA A 155 4.14 3.84 -6.53
N ALA A 156 4.88 4.03 -7.63
CA ALA A 156 5.17 5.36 -8.17
C ALA A 156 3.90 6.11 -8.62
N GLN A 157 2.96 5.43 -9.29
CA GLN A 157 1.68 6.03 -9.68
C GLN A 157 0.85 6.43 -8.46
N ILE A 158 0.82 5.59 -7.42
CA ILE A 158 0.12 5.87 -6.16
C ILE A 158 0.73 7.11 -5.49
N ARG A 159 2.06 7.16 -5.35
CA ARG A 159 2.78 8.30 -4.76
C ARG A 159 2.62 9.60 -5.52
N ALA A 160 2.45 9.55 -6.83
CA ALA A 160 2.27 10.74 -7.66
C ALA A 160 0.89 11.40 -7.49
N ALA A 161 -0.11 10.66 -7.01
CA ALA A 161 -1.48 11.14 -6.91
C ALA A 161 -1.86 11.78 -5.57
N ASP A 162 -1.01 11.63 -4.55
CA ASP A 162 -1.11 12.33 -3.26
C ASP A 162 -0.49 13.75 -3.29
N ARG A 163 0.03 14.19 -4.43
CA ARG A 163 0.65 15.51 -4.58
C ARG A 163 -0.28 16.55 -5.16
#